data_AF-A0A7V9QLU9-F1
#
_entry.id   AF-A0A7V9QLU9-F1
#
_cell.length_a   1.000
_cell.length_b   1.000
_cell.length_c   1.000
_cell.angle_alpha   90.00
_cell.angle_beta   90.00
_cell.angle_gamma   90.00
#
_symmetry.space_group_name_H-M   'P 1'
#
loop_
_entity.id
_entity.type
_entity.pdbx_description
1 polymer ?
#
loop_
_entity_poly.entity_id
_entity_poly.type
_entity_poly.pdbx_seq_one_letter_code
_entity_poly.pdbx_strand_id
1 'polypeptide(L)'
;MRHEYTMVLLASATICVAARAQRSDSVRVSATTAPVARAERRIGAIAVDGSLDDSAWRAATPITGLRQYQPQEGAPASLPTEIRLLYDDQAIYIGARM
;
A
#
# COMPACT_ATOMS: atom_id res chain seq x y z
N MET A 1 -9.50 5.85 76.08
CA MET A 1 -9.15 7.18 75.54
C MET A 1 -8.33 6.87 74.29
N ARG A 2 -8.70 7.26 73.06
CA ARG A 2 -9.00 8.61 72.52
C ARG A 2 -7.75 9.51 72.61
N HIS A 3 -7.18 10.06 71.55
CA HIS A 3 -7.33 9.77 70.11
C HIS A 3 -6.10 8.92 69.66
N GLU A 4 -5.59 8.76 68.43
CA GLU A 4 -5.80 9.29 67.05
C GLU A 4 -5.75 8.09 66.05
N TYR A 5 -5.84 8.18 64.71
CA TYR A 5 -5.75 9.27 63.72
C TYR A 5 -6.85 9.17 62.64
N THR A 6 -6.94 10.19 61.78
CA THR A 6 -7.96 10.34 60.72
C THR A 6 -7.46 9.92 59.33
N MET A 7 -8.17 8.95 58.74
CA MET A 7 -8.48 8.81 57.30
C MET A 7 -7.52 9.46 56.28
N VAL A 8 -6.64 8.65 55.68
CA VAL A 8 -5.72 9.09 54.61
C VAL A 8 -6.51 9.47 53.35
N LEU A 9 -6.42 10.74 52.95
CA LEU A 9 -6.93 11.25 51.68
C LEU A 9 -6.07 10.76 50.50
N LEU A 10 -6.51 9.71 49.80
CA LEU A 10 -5.95 9.29 48.53
C LEU A 10 -6.37 10.25 47.40
N ALA A 11 -5.64 11.36 47.30
CA ALA A 11 -5.75 12.30 46.19
C ALA A 11 -5.15 11.68 44.91
N SER A 12 -5.97 10.92 44.17
CA SER A 12 -5.60 10.29 42.90
C SER A 12 -5.32 11.34 41.81
N ALA A 13 -4.06 11.79 41.72
CA ALA A 13 -3.62 12.74 40.71
C ALA A 13 -3.68 12.12 39.31
N THR A 14 -4.67 12.53 38.51
CA THR A 14 -4.82 12.11 37.11
C THR A 14 -3.61 12.58 36.30
N ILE A 15 -2.75 11.64 35.91
CA ILE A 15 -1.58 11.94 35.07
C ILE A 15 -2.06 12.39 33.69
N CYS A 16 -1.85 13.67 33.39
CA CYS A 16 -2.00 14.20 32.04
C CYS A 16 -0.96 13.55 31.12
N VAL A 17 -1.36 12.51 30.40
CA VAL A 17 -0.57 11.95 29.29
C VAL A 17 -0.51 13.03 28.21
N ALA A 18 0.58 13.79 28.19
CA ALA A 18 0.91 14.72 27.13
C ALA A 18 1.13 13.91 25.85
N ALA A 19 0.08 13.77 25.04
CA ALA A 19 0.11 13.05 23.78
C ALA A 19 1.21 13.66 22.90
N ARG A 20 2.33 12.94 22.76
CA ARG A 20 3.42 13.32 21.85
C ARG A 20 2.83 13.28 20.45
N ALA A 21 2.49 14.45 19.91
CA ALA A 21 2.03 14.59 18.54
C ALA A 21 3.10 14.03 17.61
N GLN A 22 2.90 12.78 17.16
CA GLN A 22 3.69 12.17 16.12
C GLN A 22 3.48 13.02 14.87
N ARG A 23 4.45 13.90 14.61
CA ARG A 23 4.62 14.50 13.30
C ARG A 23 4.91 13.36 12.35
N SER A 24 3.87 12.84 11.72
CA SER A 24 4.00 12.10 10.48
C SER A 24 4.67 13.04 9.49
N ASP A 25 5.99 12.94 9.37
CA ASP A 25 6.78 13.63 8.37
C ASP A 25 6.46 13.00 7.02
N SER A 26 5.27 13.35 6.52
CA SER A 26 4.74 12.88 5.27
C SER A 26 5.55 13.54 4.18
N VAL A 27 6.62 12.84 3.77
CA VAL A 27 7.39 13.13 2.56
C VAL A 27 6.38 13.35 1.45
N ARG A 28 6.18 14.63 1.08
CA ARG A 28 5.21 15.02 0.06
C ARG A 28 5.77 14.64 -1.28
N VAL A 29 5.59 13.38 -1.66
CA VAL A 29 5.75 12.91 -3.03
C VAL A 29 4.81 13.77 -3.88
N SER A 30 5.38 14.73 -4.60
CA SER A 30 4.62 15.67 -5.43
C SER A 30 3.88 14.90 -6.52
N ALA A 31 2.59 14.65 -6.28
CA ALA A 31 1.77 13.68 -7.02
C ALA A 31 1.56 14.00 -8.52
N THR A 32 2.08 15.14 -8.99
CA THR A 32 1.95 15.64 -10.37
C THR A 32 2.83 14.88 -11.39
N THR A 33 3.83 14.11 -10.95
CA THR A 33 4.79 13.44 -11.86
C THR A 33 5.04 11.96 -11.53
N ALA A 34 4.19 11.33 -10.73
CA ALA A 34 4.28 9.90 -10.47
C ALA A 34 3.79 9.08 -11.69
N PRO A 35 4.43 7.94 -12.05
CA PRO A 35 3.92 7.05 -13.09
C PRO A 35 2.52 6.52 -12.74
N VAL A 36 1.58 6.63 -13.69
CA VAL A 36 0.19 6.19 -13.51
C VAL A 36 -0.03 4.83 -14.17
N ALA A 37 -0.27 3.80 -13.37
CA ALA A 37 -0.79 2.52 -13.84
C ALA A 37 -2.29 2.66 -14.17
N ARG A 38 -2.75 1.97 -15.21
CA ARG A 38 -4.18 1.79 -15.51
C ARG A 38 -4.56 0.33 -15.33
N ALA A 39 -5.74 0.09 -14.80
CA ALA A 39 -6.38 -1.22 -14.76
C ALA A 39 -7.64 -1.16 -15.62
N GLU A 40 -7.83 -2.13 -16.51
CA GLU A 40 -9.01 -2.22 -17.37
C GLU A 40 -10.06 -3.16 -16.75
N ARG A 41 -11.35 -2.92 -17.02
CA ARG A 41 -12.38 -3.83 -16.49
C ARG A 41 -12.35 -5.15 -17.25
N ARG A 42 -12.33 -6.27 -16.52
CA ARG A 42 -12.34 -7.63 -17.08
C ARG A 42 -13.62 -7.85 -17.91
N ILE A 43 -13.45 -8.39 -19.12
CA ILE A 43 -14.54 -8.80 -20.01
C ILE A 43 -14.35 -10.30 -20.30
N GLY A 44 -15.36 -11.10 -19.96
CA GLY A 44 -15.27 -12.57 -20.04
C GLY A 44 -14.57 -13.19 -18.82
N ALA A 45 -14.38 -14.51 -18.88
CA ALA A 45 -13.57 -15.23 -17.91
C ALA A 45 -12.07 -15.06 -18.21
N ILE A 46 -11.23 -15.31 -17.21
CA ILE A 46 -9.78 -15.52 -17.37
C ILE A 46 -9.38 -16.75 -16.57
N ALA A 47 -8.35 -17.46 -17.03
CA ALA A 47 -7.67 -18.45 -16.21
C ALA A 47 -6.72 -17.75 -15.22
N VAL A 48 -6.47 -18.39 -14.07
CA VAL A 48 -5.41 -18.00 -13.12
C VAL A 48 -4.42 -19.16 -13.02
N ASP A 49 -3.89 -19.54 -14.17
CA ASP A 49 -2.95 -20.67 -14.38
C ASP A 49 -1.51 -20.21 -14.64
N GLY A 50 -1.31 -18.91 -14.90
CA GLY A 50 -0.01 -18.30 -15.22
C GLY A 50 0.13 -17.85 -16.67
N SER A 51 -0.82 -18.18 -17.57
CA SER A 51 -0.88 -17.59 -18.91
C SER A 51 -1.48 -16.18 -18.89
N LEU A 52 -1.04 -15.34 -19.83
CA LEU A 52 -1.58 -14.01 -20.11
C LEU A 52 -2.15 -13.92 -21.55
N ASP A 53 -2.48 -15.07 -22.16
CA ASP A 53 -2.95 -15.17 -23.54
C ASP A 53 -4.46 -14.94 -23.70
N ASP A 54 -5.23 -14.94 -22.61
CA ASP A 54 -6.67 -14.62 -22.61
C ASP A 54 -6.95 -13.25 -23.26
N SER A 55 -8.11 -13.13 -23.92
CA SER A 55 -8.52 -11.90 -24.61
C SER A 55 -8.55 -10.68 -23.68
N ALA A 56 -9.00 -10.86 -22.42
CA ALA A 56 -8.99 -9.80 -21.41
C ALA A 56 -7.57 -9.36 -21.03
N TRP A 57 -6.64 -10.30 -20.83
CA TRP A 57 -5.23 -9.97 -20.57
C TRP A 57 -4.60 -9.24 -21.75
N ARG A 58 -4.86 -9.71 -22.98
CA ARG A 58 -4.34 -9.09 -24.20
C ARG A 58 -4.88 -7.68 -24.45
N ALA A 59 -6.11 -7.39 -24.03
CA ALA A 59 -6.73 -6.07 -24.10
C ALA A 59 -6.20 -5.08 -23.05
N ALA A 60 -5.70 -5.55 -21.90
CA ALA A 60 -5.13 -4.68 -20.87
C ALA A 60 -3.84 -3.99 -21.36
N THR A 61 -3.71 -2.69 -21.10
CA THR A 61 -2.49 -1.92 -21.41
C THR A 61 -1.32 -2.45 -20.56
N PRO A 62 -0.19 -2.89 -21.15
CA PRO A 62 0.96 -3.35 -20.37
C PRO A 62 1.69 -2.18 -19.71
N ILE A 63 1.93 -2.32 -18.41
CA ILE A 63 2.81 -1.47 -17.62
C ILE A 63 4.25 -1.93 -17.88
N THR A 64 5.08 -1.00 -18.35
CA THR A 64 6.48 -1.20 -18.72
C THR A 64 7.32 -0.04 -18.17
N GLY A 65 8.64 -0.04 -18.39
CA GLY A 65 9.52 1.04 -17.91
C GLY A 65 9.69 1.07 -16.38
N LEU A 66 9.45 -0.07 -15.72
CA LEU A 66 9.60 -0.28 -14.29
C LEU A 66 11.02 0.10 -13.81
N ARG A 67 11.14 0.49 -12.54
CA ARG A 67 12.41 0.78 -11.88
C ARG A 67 12.74 -0.29 -10.86
N GLN A 68 14.00 -0.70 -10.80
CA GLN A 68 14.45 -1.69 -9.81
C GLN A 68 14.72 -1.01 -8.46
N TYR A 69 14.46 -1.74 -7.37
CA TYR A 69 14.84 -1.32 -6.02
C TYR A 69 16.28 -1.72 -5.68
N GLN A 70 16.73 -2.87 -6.19
CA GLN A 70 18.08 -3.42 -6.01
C GLN A 70 18.60 -3.99 -7.35
N PRO A 71 19.92 -4.09 -7.55
CA PRO A 71 21.00 -3.64 -6.66
C PRO A 71 21.23 -2.12 -6.67
N GLN A 72 20.73 -1.42 -7.70
CA GLN A 72 20.84 0.04 -7.83
C GLN A 72 19.44 0.66 -7.91
N GLU A 73 19.01 1.27 -6.81
CA GLU A 73 17.67 1.84 -6.64
C GLU A 73 17.35 2.92 -7.68
N GLY A 74 16.14 2.89 -8.23
CA GLY A 74 15.64 3.89 -9.18
C GLY A 74 16.18 3.75 -10.62
N ALA A 75 17.18 2.89 -10.85
CA ALA A 75 17.62 2.54 -12.19
C ALA A 75 16.50 1.82 -12.99
N PRO A 76 16.52 1.84 -14.33
CA PRO A 76 15.63 1.02 -15.15
C PRO A 76 15.72 -0.46 -14.73
N ALA A 77 14.59 -1.19 -14.81
CA ALA A 77 14.58 -2.61 -14.55
C ALA A 77 15.54 -3.36 -15.49
N SER A 78 16.34 -4.26 -14.92
CA SER A 78 17.30 -5.11 -15.64
C SER A 78 16.65 -6.28 -16.40
N LEU A 79 15.37 -6.56 -16.13
CA LEU A 79 14.55 -7.54 -16.85
C LEU A 79 13.40 -6.82 -17.58
N PRO A 80 12.94 -7.32 -18.74
CA PRO A 80 11.90 -6.71 -19.56
C PRO A 80 10.48 -7.00 -19.02
N THR A 81 10.29 -6.81 -17.71
CA THR A 81 9.05 -7.20 -17.02
C THR A 81 7.85 -6.37 -17.50
N GLU A 82 6.82 -7.06 -18.00
CA GLU A 82 5.49 -6.50 -18.26
C GLU A 82 4.54 -6.84 -17.09
N ILE A 83 3.78 -5.86 -16.60
CA ILE A 83 2.68 -6.07 -15.66
C ILE A 83 1.36 -5.66 -16.34
N ARG A 84 0.30 -6.44 -16.16
CA ARG A 84 -1.06 -6.15 -16.65
C ARG A 84 -2.04 -6.16 -15.48
N LEU A 85 -2.92 -5.17 -15.44
CA LEU A 85 -3.92 -5.03 -14.38
C LEU A 85 -5.32 -5.12 -14.96
N LEU A 86 -6.14 -6.00 -14.38
CA LEU A 86 -7.57 -6.10 -14.64
C LEU A 86 -8.34 -5.97 -13.33
N TYR A 87 -9.61 -5.57 -13.40
CA TYR A 87 -10.51 -5.59 -12.25
C TYR A 87 -11.95 -5.93 -12.64
N ASP A 88 -12.74 -6.36 -11.67
CA ASP A 88 -14.20 -6.36 -11.76
C ASP A 88 -14.82 -6.01 -10.39
N ASP A 89 -16.09 -6.35 -10.20
CA ASP A 89 -16.84 -5.99 -8.99
C ASP A 89 -16.49 -6.89 -7.78
N GLN A 90 -15.59 -7.87 -7.94
CA GLN A 90 -15.20 -8.85 -6.93
C GLN A 90 -13.69 -8.90 -6.66
N ALA A 91 -12.85 -8.67 -7.68
CA ALA A 91 -11.39 -8.78 -7.53
C ALA A 91 -10.59 -7.81 -8.41
N ILE A 92 -9.34 -7.59 -8.01
CA ILE A 92 -8.28 -7.05 -8.85
C ILE A 92 -7.36 -8.21 -9.24
N TYR A 93 -7.06 -8.33 -10.52
CA TYR A 93 -6.19 -9.37 -11.09
C TYR A 93 -4.89 -8.73 -11.56
N ILE A 94 -3.75 -9.32 -11.18
CA ILE A 94 -2.41 -8.84 -11.51
C ILE A 94 -1.69 -9.95 -12.28
N GLY A 95 -1.43 -9.71 -13.56
CA GLY A 95 -0.59 -10.57 -14.39
C GLY A 95 0.80 -9.97 -14.51
N ALA A 96 1.86 -10.79 -14.43
CA ALA A 96 3.24 -10.34 -14.61
C ALA A 96 4.05 -11.40 -15.36
N ARG A 97 4.90 -10.96 -16.30
CA ARG A 97 5.86 -11.81 -17.03
C ARG A 97 7.17 -11.07 -17.26
N MET A 98 8.26 -11.80 -17.48
CA MET A 98 9.63 -11.31 -17.66
C MET A 98 10.38 -12.12 -18.71
#